data_AF-A0A0G0GZ26-F1
#
_entry.id   AF-A0A0G0GZ26-F1
#
_cell.length_a   1.000
_cell.length_b   1.000
_cell.length_c   1.000
_cell.angle_alpha   90.00
_cell.angle_beta   90.00
_cell.angle_gamma   90.00
#
_symmetry.space_group_name_H-M   'P 1'
#
loop_
_entity.id
_entity.type
_entity.pdbx_description
1 polymer ?
#
loop_
_entity_poly.entity_id
_entity_poly.type
_entity_poly.pdbx_seq_one_letter_code
_entity_poly.pdbx_strand_id
1 'polypeptide(L)' 'MKAIVIYGSTTGNTEEVANYVGNGLREAGHEVIVKNVADSTPQELTAFTRRFRTFL' A
#
# COMPACT_ATOMS: atom_id res chain seq x y z
N MET A 1 3.64 -3.46 12.62
CA MET A 1 2.85 -2.33 12.08
C MET A 1 2.07 -2.83 10.87
N LYS A 2 0.83 -2.37 10.67
CA LYS A 2 0.04 -2.68 9.47
C LYS A 2 0.17 -1.58 8.43
N ALA A 3 0.42 -1.96 7.19
CA ALA A 3 0.57 -1.06 6.05
C ALA A 3 -0.22 -1.58 4.84
N ILE A 4 -0.63 -0.66 3.97
CA ILE A 4 -1.24 -0.98 2.68
C ILE A 4 -0.50 -0.23 1.57
N VAL A 5 -0.16 -0.94 0.49
CA VAL A 5 0.40 -0.39 -0.73
C VAL A 5 -0.69 -0.46 -1.79
N ILE A 6 -1.22 0.70 -2.16
CA ILE A 6 -2.21 0.83 -3.22
C ILE A 6 -1.51 1.28 -4.49
N TYR A 7 -1.77 0.59 -5.60
CA TYR A 7 -1.19 0.92 -6.90
C TYR A 7 -2.26 0.96 -8.00
N GLY A 8 -1.99 1.71 -9.06
CA GLY A 8 -2.75 1.65 -10.30
C GLY A 8 -1.85 1.16 -11.42
N SER A 9 -2.30 0.14 -12.17
CA SER A 9 -1.56 -0.42 -13.30
C SER A 9 -2.53 -0.92 -14.37
N THR A 10 -2.19 -0.69 -15.64
CA THR A 10 -2.94 -1.25 -16.78
C THR A 10 -2.26 -2.49 -17.35
N THR A 11 -0.92 -2.52 -17.34
CA THR A 11 -0.11 -3.58 -17.98
C THR A 11 0.83 -4.30 -17.01
N GLY A 12 0.69 -4.09 -15.70
CA GLY A 12 1.43 -4.84 -14.67
C GLY A 12 2.76 -4.22 -14.20
N ASN A 13 3.34 -3.26 -14.92
CA ASN A 13 4.64 -2.68 -14.51
C ASN A 13 4.61 -2.05 -13.11
N THR A 14 3.56 -1.29 -12.79
CA THR A 14 3.43 -0.66 -11.47
C THR A 14 3.09 -1.68 -10.37
N GLU A 15 2.48 -2.81 -10.73
CA GLU A 15 2.20 -3.90 -9.79
C GLU A 15 3.50 -4.56 -9.34
N GLU A 16 4.45 -4.77 -10.26
CA GLU A 16 5.75 -5.34 -9.93
C GLU A 16 6.50 -4.46 -8.93
N VAL A 17 6.54 -3.14 -9.18
CA VAL A 17 7.13 -2.15 -8.27
C VAL A 17 6.42 -2.16 -6.91
N ALA A 18 5.10 -2.20 -6.89
CA ALA A 18 4.32 -2.25 -5.65
C ALA A 18 4.61 -3.53 -4.84
N ASN A 19 4.83 -4.65 -5.51
CA ASN A 19 5.23 -5.91 -4.88
C ASN A 19 6.64 -5.84 -4.30
N TYR A 20 7.61 -5.22 -4.98
CA TYR A 20 8.95 -5.01 -4.42
C TYR A 20 8.91 -4.18 -3.14
N VAL A 21 8.17 -3.06 -3.15
CA VAL A 21 7.98 -2.23 -1.95
C VAL A 21 7.30 -3.01 -0.83
N GLY A 22 6.24 -3.76 -1.16
CA GLY A 22 5.52 -4.58 -0.20
C GLY A 22 6.41 -5.65 0.45
N ASN A 23 7.28 -6.29 -0.35
CA ASN A 23 8.21 -7.30 0.15
C ASN A 23 9.26 -6.68 1.08
N GLY A 24 9.87 -5.55 0.72
CA GLY A 24 10.83 -4.88 1.61
C GLY A 24 10.22 -4.48 2.96
N LEU A 25 8.96 -4.04 2.97
CA LEU A 25 8.24 -3.75 4.21
C LEU A 25 7.94 -5.03 5.04
N ARG A 26 7.63 -6.15 4.38
CA ARG A 26 7.43 -7.44 5.06
C ARG A 26 8.73 -7.97 5.65
N GLU A 27 9.83 -7.85 4.93
CA GLU A 27 11.18 -8.21 5.42
C GLU A 27 11.58 -7.39 6.64
N ALA A 28 11.13 -6.13 6.72
CA ALA A 28 11.26 -5.29 7.91
C ALA A 28 10.31 -5.66 9.08
N GLY A 29 9.55 -6.75 8.96
CA GLY A 29 8.65 -7.25 10.01
C GLY A 29 7.29 -6.53 10.05
N HIS A 30 6.84 -5.94 8.94
CA HIS A 30 5.53 -5.30 8.86
C HIS A 30 4.48 -6.20 8.20
N GLU A 31 3.24 -6.11 8.66
CA GLU A 31 2.10 -6.74 8.01
C GLU A 31 1.65 -5.83 6.86
N VAL A 32 1.84 -6.28 5.62
CA VAL A 32 1.63 -5.43 4.43
C VAL A 32 0.65 -6.07 3.46
N ILE A 33 -0.34 -5.30 3.06
CA ILE A 33 -1.29 -5.64 1.99
C ILE A 33 -0.89 -4.85 0.74
N VAL A 34 -0.77 -5.51 -0.40
CA VAL A 34 -0.53 -4.87 -1.70
C VAL A 34 -1.80 -5.08 -2.54
N LYS A 35 -2.38 -4.01 -3.08
CA LYS A 35 -3.69 -4.08 -3.75
C LYS A 35 -3.79 -3.07 -4.89
N ASN A 36 -4.46 -3.48 -5.97
CA ASN A 36 -4.81 -2.57 -7.06
C ASN A 36 -5.92 -1.63 -6.60
N VAL A 37 -5.83 -0.35 -6.97
CA VAL A 37 -6.85 0.66 -6.69
C VAL A 37 -8.21 0.29 -7.30
N ALA A 38 -8.22 -0.39 -8.45
CA ALA A 38 -9.45 -0.85 -9.10
C ALA A 38 -10.23 -1.86 -8.25
N ASP A 39 -9.54 -2.62 -7.40
CA ASP A 39 -10.13 -3.64 -6.53
C ASP A 39 -10.37 -3.13 -5.10
N SER A 40 -10.05 -1.86 -4.82
CA SER A 40 -10.05 -1.28 -3.47
C SER A 40 -11.26 -0.38 -3.23
N THR A 41 -11.79 -0.40 -2.02
CA THR A 41 -12.85 0.56 -1.61
C THR A 41 -12.29 1.65 -0.70
N PRO A 42 -12.76 2.90 -0.79
CA PRO A 42 -12.31 3.98 0.09
C PRO A 42 -12.43 3.64 1.59
N GLN A 43 -13.44 2.84 1.95
CA GLN A 43 -13.67 2.38 3.33
C GLN A 43 -12.51 1.51 3.83
N GLU A 44 -11.94 0.63 3.00
CA GLU A 44 -10.78 -0.19 3.37
C GLU A 44 -9.54 0.66 3.69
N LEU A 45 -9.35 1.81 3.02
CA LEU A 45 -8.19 2.67 3.23
C LEU A 45 -8.26 3.48 4.54
N THR A 46 -9.46 3.72 5.07
CA THR A 46 -9.62 4.49 6.32
C THR A 46 -8.97 3.80 7.52
N ALA A 47 -8.91 2.45 7.52
CA ALA A 47 -8.26 1.65 8.55
C ALA A 47 -6.72 1.78 8.55
N PHE A 48 -6.12 2.22 7.44
CA PHE A 48 -4.66 2.36 7.28
C PHE A 48 -4.19 3.81 7.36
N THR A 49 -5.10 4.76 7.55
CA THR A 49 -4.76 6.19 7.63
C THR A 49 -3.95 6.46 8.90
N ARG A 50 -2.62 6.52 8.77
CA ARG A 50 -1.76 7.19 9.73
C ARG A 50 -1.70 8.65 9.33
N ARG A 51 -2.26 9.52 10.16
CA ARG A 51 -2.28 10.98 9.93
C ARG A 51 -0.86 11.46 9.65
N PHE A 52 -0.60 11.88 8.40
CA PHE A 52 0.60 12.63 8.07
C PHE A 52 0.50 13.94 8.84
N ARG A 53 1.30 14.06 9.89
CA ARG A 53 1.43 15.30 10.64
C ARG A 53 2.21 16.25 9.74
N THR A 54 1.51 17.14 9.04
CA THR A 54 2.14 18.30 8.41
C THR A 54 2.74 19.12 9.55
N PHE A 55 4.06 19.26 9.59
CA PHE A 55 4.70 20.29 10.39
C PHE A 55 4.46 21.61 9.65
N LEU A 56 3.57 22.45 10.20
CA LEU A 56 3.55 23.89 9.96
C LEU A 56 4.27 24.56 11.12
#